data_AF-A0A416EG94-F1
#
_entry.id   AF-A0A416EG94-F1
#
_cell.length_a   1.000
_cell.length_b   1.000
_cell.length_c   1.000
_cell.angle_alpha   90.00
_cell.angle_beta   90.00
_cell.angle_gamma   90.00
#
_symmetry.space_group_name_H-M   'P 1'
#
loop_
_entity.id
_entity.type
_entity.pdbx_description
1 polymer ?
#
loop_
_entity_poly.entity_id
_entity_poly.type
_entity_poly.pdbx_seq_one_letter_code
_entity_poly.pdbx_strand_id
1 'polypeptide(L)'
;MKKFLALALASVMAVSLVACGSTNADTNAESSAAATTTATTAESSSEEPGLKIAIVSSPSGVDDGSFNQDNYNGVLKFIEENPNATVTPIREETGDSAAAVQAVADVVADYDVIVCCGFQFAGIGNLAQENPDTKFILIDSWPTVDGTEVTADQVIDNVYAAYYAEQESGFYAGMAAALSTTTGKVAVVNGIAYPSNVNYQYGFECGVKYVNGTEGMNVEVVELPSYAGTDVTGANVGGNYVGNFSDEATGKVLGNALIAEGVDILFVAAGGSGNGVFTAAKEAEGVKVIGCDVDQYDDGANGDSNIVLTSGLKVMHDTVYNVLNEVKDGSFKGANVTLTAADDATGFVSEEGRCQLTAEAIEKINAAQALLKEGKIVPAANFNGVTPETFTW
;
A
#
# COMPACT_ATOMS: atom_id res chain seq x y z
N MET A 1 15.73 23.74 -40.01
CA MET A 1 15.55 23.77 -41.48
C MET A 1 14.78 22.50 -41.85
N LYS A 2 13.57 22.45 -42.40
CA LYS A 2 12.70 23.38 -43.13
C LYS A 2 11.23 23.04 -42.77
N LYS A 3 10.39 24.08 -42.73
CA LYS A 3 8.93 24.01 -42.61
C LYS A 3 8.28 23.73 -43.98
N PHE A 4 6.97 23.42 -43.93
CA PHE A 4 5.92 23.54 -44.96
C PHE A 4 5.64 22.29 -45.81
N LEU A 5 4.45 21.70 -45.66
CA LEU A 5 3.30 22.01 -46.53
C LEU A 5 2.00 21.44 -45.94
N ALA A 6 0.98 22.28 -45.85
CA ALA A 6 -0.42 21.88 -45.65
C ALA A 6 -1.10 21.76 -47.02
N LEU A 7 -2.06 20.84 -47.19
CA LEU A 7 -3.28 21.13 -47.95
C LEU A 7 -4.38 20.10 -47.63
N ALA A 8 -5.58 20.63 -47.46
CA ALA A 8 -6.84 19.96 -47.17
C ALA A 8 -7.37 19.13 -48.35
N LEU A 9 -8.26 18.18 -48.08
CA LEU A 9 -9.47 17.97 -48.89
C LEU A 9 -10.55 17.27 -48.05
N ALA A 10 -11.74 17.88 -48.06
CA ALA A 10 -12.94 17.42 -47.37
C ALA A 10 -13.84 16.59 -48.29
N SER A 11 -14.78 15.88 -47.66
CA SER A 11 -16.07 15.37 -48.18
C SER A 11 -16.05 14.18 -49.15
N VAL A 12 -16.81 13.12 -48.87
CA VAL A 12 -18.24 12.95 -49.23
C VAL A 12 -18.76 11.61 -48.64
N MET A 13 -19.89 11.69 -47.92
CA MET A 13 -20.79 10.57 -47.59
C MET A 13 -21.54 10.09 -48.84
N ALA A 14 -21.76 8.79 -49.01
CA ALA A 14 -23.04 8.27 -49.53
C ALA A 14 -23.18 6.75 -49.31
N VAL A 15 -24.34 6.41 -48.76
CA VAL A 15 -24.91 5.08 -48.52
C VAL A 15 -25.42 4.47 -49.82
N SER A 16 -25.28 3.15 -49.99
CA SER A 16 -26.24 2.36 -50.76
C SER A 16 -26.30 0.90 -50.29
N LEU A 17 -27.47 0.55 -49.74
CA LEU A 17 -27.97 -0.81 -49.58
C LEU A 17 -28.62 -1.27 -50.89
N VAL A 18 -28.68 -2.59 -51.05
CA VAL A 18 -29.80 -3.43 -51.55
C VAL A 18 -29.41 -4.43 -52.65
N ALA A 19 -29.48 -5.69 -52.20
CA ALA A 19 -30.01 -6.92 -52.81
C ALA A 19 -29.52 -7.46 -54.16
N CYS A 20 -29.29 -8.77 -54.15
CA CYS A 20 -29.86 -9.71 -55.13
C CYS A 20 -30.21 -11.02 -54.42
N GLY A 21 -31.47 -11.44 -54.53
CA GLY A 21 -31.93 -12.79 -54.23
C GLY A 21 -32.08 -13.62 -55.50
N SER A 22 -32.31 -14.93 -55.34
CA SER A 22 -32.60 -15.85 -56.45
C SER A 22 -33.55 -16.99 -56.03
N THR A 23 -34.82 -16.87 -56.48
CA THR A 23 -35.67 -17.87 -57.18
C THR A 23 -35.83 -19.32 -56.64
N ASN A 24 -37.06 -19.73 -56.25
CA ASN A 24 -38.19 -20.36 -57.01
C ASN A 24 -37.87 -21.77 -57.54
N ALA A 25 -38.73 -22.80 -57.53
CA ALA A 25 -40.03 -23.14 -56.94
C ALA A 25 -40.30 -24.61 -57.36
N ASP A 26 -40.97 -25.46 -56.55
CA ASP A 26 -42.00 -26.42 -57.03
C ASP A 26 -42.63 -27.25 -55.88
N THR A 27 -43.69 -27.97 -56.22
CA THR A 27 -44.95 -28.17 -55.48
C THR A 27 -45.16 -29.57 -54.81
N ASN A 28 -46.13 -29.59 -53.88
CA ASN A 28 -47.03 -30.69 -53.43
C ASN A 28 -46.64 -31.71 -52.31
N ALA A 29 -47.36 -31.54 -51.19
CA ALA A 29 -48.05 -32.48 -50.26
C ALA A 29 -47.64 -33.97 -50.13
N GLU A 30 -47.27 -34.41 -48.91
CA GLU A 30 -48.09 -35.26 -48.01
C GLU A 30 -47.36 -35.61 -46.68
N SER A 31 -48.13 -35.52 -45.57
CA SER A 31 -48.13 -36.29 -44.31
C SER A 31 -46.85 -36.85 -43.64
N SER A 32 -46.72 -36.52 -42.34
CA SER A 32 -46.31 -37.38 -41.21
C SER A 32 -45.00 -37.02 -40.46
N ALA A 33 -45.17 -36.92 -39.14
CA ALA A 33 -44.21 -37.11 -38.04
C ALA A 33 -43.22 -35.98 -37.65
N ALA A 34 -43.49 -35.44 -36.46
CA ALA A 34 -42.56 -35.11 -35.36
C ALA A 34 -41.31 -34.27 -35.62
N ALA A 35 -41.33 -33.03 -35.13
CA ALA A 35 -40.26 -32.46 -34.30
C ALA A 35 -40.73 -31.13 -33.69
N THR A 36 -40.94 -31.12 -32.37
CA THR A 36 -41.07 -29.89 -31.59
C THR A 36 -39.70 -29.22 -31.57
N THR A 37 -39.48 -28.22 -32.43
CA THR A 37 -38.33 -27.33 -32.36
C THR A 37 -38.54 -26.35 -31.21
N THR A 38 -38.08 -26.73 -30.03
CA THR A 38 -37.80 -25.80 -28.94
C THR A 38 -36.75 -24.82 -29.45
N ALA A 39 -37.16 -23.59 -29.74
CA ALA A 39 -36.24 -22.50 -30.00
C ALA A 39 -35.51 -22.19 -28.69
N THR A 40 -34.33 -22.79 -28.49
CA THR A 40 -33.36 -22.34 -27.52
C THR A 40 -32.94 -20.93 -27.95
N THR A 41 -33.51 -19.94 -27.27
CA THR A 41 -32.96 -18.59 -27.23
C THR A 41 -31.59 -18.74 -26.58
N ALA A 42 -30.54 -18.79 -27.38
CA ALA A 42 -29.19 -18.57 -26.90
C ALA A 42 -29.17 -17.12 -26.41
N GLU A 43 -29.33 -16.93 -25.09
CA GLU A 43 -28.86 -15.73 -24.44
C GLU A 43 -27.37 -15.62 -24.80
N SER A 44 -27.08 -14.72 -25.74
CA SER A 44 -25.77 -14.13 -25.81
C SER A 44 -25.58 -13.44 -24.47
N SER A 45 -24.86 -14.08 -23.56
CA SER A 45 -24.31 -13.45 -22.37
C SER A 45 -23.46 -12.29 -22.88
N SER A 46 -24.04 -11.09 -22.97
CA SER A 46 -23.24 -9.87 -22.99
C SER A 46 -22.49 -9.90 -21.67
N GLU A 47 -21.22 -10.27 -21.70
CA GLU A 47 -20.36 -10.11 -20.53
C GLU A 47 -20.51 -8.66 -20.07
N GLU A 48 -20.89 -8.47 -18.80
CA GLU A 48 -20.97 -7.12 -18.26
C GLU A 48 -19.58 -6.46 -18.40
N PRO A 49 -19.53 -5.17 -18.78
CA PRO A 49 -18.27 -4.44 -18.82
C PRO A 49 -17.63 -4.50 -17.43
N GLY A 50 -16.36 -4.90 -17.35
CA GLY A 50 -15.65 -4.97 -16.08
C GLY A 50 -15.31 -3.57 -15.54
N LEU A 51 -14.95 -3.51 -14.25
CA LEU A 51 -14.64 -2.27 -13.56
C LEU A 51 -13.49 -1.49 -14.24
N LYS A 52 -13.68 -0.19 -14.41
CA LYS A 52 -12.64 0.77 -14.75
C LYS A 52 -12.04 1.31 -13.46
N ILE A 53 -10.79 0.95 -13.20
CA ILE A 53 -10.09 1.30 -11.96
C ILE A 53 -9.00 2.34 -12.28
N ALA A 54 -8.91 3.39 -11.48
CA ALA A 54 -7.73 4.23 -11.41
C ALA A 54 -7.00 3.96 -10.09
N ILE A 55 -5.67 3.95 -10.12
CA ILE A 55 -4.85 3.99 -8.92
C ILE A 55 -4.01 5.25 -8.96
N VAL A 56 -4.20 6.13 -7.99
CA VAL A 56 -3.50 7.42 -7.88
C VAL A 56 -2.46 7.28 -6.77
N SER A 57 -1.20 7.33 -7.18
CA SER A 57 -0.01 7.13 -6.34
C SER A 57 0.68 8.44 -6.02
N SER A 58 1.46 8.42 -4.94
CA SER A 58 2.40 9.50 -4.57
C SER A 58 3.64 9.49 -5.49
N PRO A 59 4.60 10.42 -5.35
CA PRO A 59 5.67 10.66 -6.33
C PRO A 59 6.53 9.45 -6.71
N SER A 60 6.62 8.43 -5.86
CA SER A 60 7.40 7.22 -6.14
C SER A 60 6.74 6.27 -7.14
N GLY A 61 5.47 6.49 -7.50
CA GLY A 61 4.75 5.66 -8.48
C GLY A 61 4.41 4.25 -7.96
N VAL A 62 3.73 3.45 -8.79
CA VAL A 62 3.27 2.09 -8.43
C VAL A 62 4.37 1.01 -8.51
N ASP A 63 5.61 1.41 -8.78
CA ASP A 63 6.80 0.57 -8.90
C ASP A 63 7.86 0.91 -7.83
N ASP A 64 7.41 1.44 -6.69
CA ASP A 64 8.27 1.90 -5.59
C ASP A 64 8.86 0.78 -4.69
N GLY A 65 8.59 -0.49 -5.00
CA GLY A 65 9.07 -1.65 -4.23
C GLY A 65 8.47 -1.76 -2.83
N SER A 66 7.45 -0.96 -2.48
CA SER A 66 6.87 -0.96 -1.12
C SER A 66 5.39 -0.52 -1.15
N PHE A 67 5.09 0.66 -0.62
CA PHE A 67 3.74 1.10 -0.28
C PHE A 67 2.81 1.22 -1.48
N ASN A 68 3.19 1.99 -2.51
CA ASN A 68 2.32 2.18 -3.66
C ASN A 68 2.21 0.89 -4.49
N GLN A 69 3.31 0.15 -4.60
CA GLN A 69 3.32 -1.11 -5.34
C GLN A 69 2.45 -2.18 -4.68
N ASP A 70 2.39 -2.28 -3.35
CA ASP A 70 1.52 -3.24 -2.67
C ASP A 70 0.03 -2.96 -2.97
N ASN A 71 -0.38 -1.70 -2.88
CA ASN A 71 -1.73 -1.30 -3.27
C ASN A 71 -2.04 -1.67 -4.73
N TYR A 72 -1.09 -1.44 -5.64
CA TYR A 72 -1.24 -1.80 -7.04
C TYR A 72 -1.32 -3.32 -7.25
N ASN A 73 -0.54 -4.10 -6.51
CA ASN A 73 -0.58 -5.57 -6.54
C ASN A 73 -1.97 -6.09 -6.17
N GLY A 74 -2.68 -5.45 -5.24
CA GLY A 74 -4.08 -5.77 -4.93
C GLY A 74 -5.00 -5.59 -6.13
N VAL A 75 -4.83 -4.49 -6.89
CA VAL A 75 -5.56 -4.25 -8.14
C VAL A 75 -5.20 -5.28 -9.21
N LEU A 76 -3.91 -5.61 -9.35
CA LEU A 76 -3.43 -6.58 -10.34
C LEU A 76 -3.97 -7.99 -10.06
N LYS A 77 -3.96 -8.42 -8.81
CA LYS A 77 -4.58 -9.69 -8.35
C LYS A 77 -6.06 -9.73 -8.68
N PHE A 78 -6.78 -8.62 -8.45
CA PHE A 78 -8.18 -8.52 -8.84
C PHE A 78 -8.37 -8.67 -10.36
N ILE A 79 -7.57 -8.00 -11.18
CA ILE A 79 -7.67 -8.06 -12.66
C ILE A 79 -7.33 -9.43 -13.21
N GLU A 80 -6.38 -10.16 -12.60
CA GLU A 80 -6.06 -11.54 -12.99
C GLU A 80 -7.30 -12.44 -12.96
N GLU A 81 -8.15 -12.27 -11.94
CA GLU A 81 -9.40 -13.00 -11.77
C GLU A 81 -10.58 -12.36 -12.53
N ASN A 82 -10.41 -11.14 -13.02
CA ASN A 82 -11.44 -10.31 -13.65
C ASN A 82 -10.91 -9.66 -14.94
N PRO A 83 -10.70 -10.44 -16.02
CA PRO A 83 -9.97 -9.97 -17.20
C PRO A 83 -10.67 -8.86 -17.99
N ASN A 84 -11.95 -8.59 -17.71
CA ASN A 84 -12.71 -7.47 -18.30
C ASN A 84 -12.53 -6.16 -17.53
N ALA A 85 -11.95 -6.19 -16.33
CA ALA A 85 -11.59 -5.00 -15.57
C ALA A 85 -10.27 -4.40 -16.10
N THR A 86 -10.10 -3.10 -15.91
CA THR A 86 -8.91 -2.37 -16.36
C THR A 86 -8.38 -1.48 -15.25
N VAL A 87 -7.06 -1.26 -15.22
CA VAL A 87 -6.43 -0.31 -14.30
C VAL A 87 -5.61 0.72 -15.08
N THR A 88 -5.72 1.99 -14.67
CA THR A 88 -4.82 3.05 -15.11
C THR A 88 -4.04 3.59 -13.91
N PRO A 89 -2.70 3.40 -13.87
CA PRO A 89 -1.86 4.04 -12.86
C PRO A 89 -1.67 5.53 -13.19
N ILE A 90 -1.91 6.38 -12.20
CA ILE A 90 -1.72 7.83 -12.24
C ILE A 90 -0.72 8.17 -11.14
N ARG A 91 0.31 8.94 -11.51
CA ARG A 91 1.34 9.38 -10.57
C ARG A 91 1.19 10.87 -10.32
N GLU A 92 0.97 11.24 -9.07
CA GLU A 92 1.09 12.62 -8.61
C GLU A 92 2.56 12.89 -8.26
N GLU A 93 3.17 13.90 -8.88
CA GLU A 93 4.63 14.08 -8.91
C GLU A 93 5.18 14.89 -7.72
N THR A 94 4.33 15.61 -6.99
CA THR A 94 4.77 16.65 -6.04
C THR A 94 4.73 16.20 -4.58
N GLY A 95 3.87 15.24 -4.23
CA GLY A 95 3.55 14.86 -2.86
C GLY A 95 2.63 15.85 -2.15
N ASP A 96 2.14 16.89 -2.83
CA ASP A 96 1.29 17.92 -2.26
C ASP A 96 -0.17 17.47 -2.19
N SER A 97 -0.82 17.69 -1.05
CA SER A 97 -2.20 17.23 -0.85
C SER A 97 -3.23 17.91 -1.77
N ALA A 98 -3.04 19.19 -2.11
CA ALA A 98 -3.93 19.86 -3.05
C ALA A 98 -3.73 19.34 -4.48
N ALA A 99 -2.49 19.09 -4.90
CA ALA A 99 -2.19 18.46 -6.18
C ALA A 99 -2.75 17.03 -6.26
N ALA A 100 -2.63 16.25 -5.19
CA ALA A 100 -3.17 14.90 -5.07
C ALA A 100 -4.70 14.84 -5.21
N VAL A 101 -5.41 15.70 -4.48
CA VAL A 101 -6.88 15.80 -4.61
C VAL A 101 -7.28 16.28 -6.00
N GLN A 102 -6.53 17.22 -6.59
CA GLN A 102 -6.79 17.67 -7.96
C GLN A 102 -6.59 16.55 -8.99
N ALA A 103 -5.54 15.74 -8.85
CA ALA A 103 -5.30 14.60 -9.74
C ALA A 103 -6.45 13.58 -9.73
N VAL A 104 -7.07 13.36 -8.56
CA VAL A 104 -8.28 12.53 -8.43
C VAL A 104 -9.47 13.23 -9.09
N ALA A 105 -9.67 14.53 -8.86
CA ALA A 105 -10.77 15.31 -9.44
C ALA A 105 -10.74 15.32 -10.98
N ASP A 106 -9.55 15.35 -11.58
CA ASP A 106 -9.38 15.39 -13.03
C ASP A 106 -9.86 14.12 -13.74
N VAL A 107 -9.91 12.99 -13.02
CA VAL A 107 -10.22 11.68 -13.61
C VAL A 107 -11.49 11.05 -13.06
N VAL A 108 -12.08 11.60 -11.99
CA VAL A 108 -13.15 10.91 -11.22
C VAL A 108 -14.34 10.46 -12.06
N ALA A 109 -14.74 11.26 -13.04
CA ALA A 109 -15.89 10.97 -13.90
C ALA A 109 -15.65 9.80 -14.88
N ASP A 110 -14.40 9.36 -15.05
CA ASP A 110 -14.02 8.33 -16.03
C ASP A 110 -13.89 6.92 -15.44
N TYR A 111 -13.97 6.76 -14.11
CA TYR A 111 -13.69 5.49 -13.42
C TYR A 111 -14.80 5.08 -12.46
N ASP A 112 -14.99 3.76 -12.32
CA ASP A 112 -15.93 3.16 -11.36
C ASP A 112 -15.32 3.14 -9.96
N VAL A 113 -14.00 2.90 -9.86
CA VAL A 113 -13.25 2.86 -8.61
C VAL A 113 -11.95 3.66 -8.72
N ILE A 114 -11.62 4.42 -7.68
CA ILE A 114 -10.34 5.11 -7.53
C ILE A 114 -9.65 4.66 -6.25
N VAL A 115 -8.47 4.06 -6.38
CA VAL A 115 -7.58 3.74 -5.27
C VAL A 115 -6.67 4.93 -5.02
N CYS A 116 -6.74 5.51 -3.83
CA CYS A 116 -6.00 6.68 -3.38
C CYS A 116 -4.93 6.24 -2.37
N CYS A 117 -3.67 6.20 -2.79
CA CYS A 117 -2.58 5.61 -2.02
C CYS A 117 -1.89 6.64 -1.11
N GLY A 118 -2.35 6.82 0.12
CA GLY A 118 -1.66 7.59 1.15
C GLY A 118 -2.38 8.87 1.59
N PHE A 119 -1.85 9.48 2.65
CA PHE A 119 -2.50 10.58 3.35
C PHE A 119 -2.71 11.86 2.55
N GLN A 120 -1.91 12.12 1.53
CA GLN A 120 -2.10 13.29 0.67
C GLN A 120 -3.46 13.31 -0.03
N PHE A 121 -4.15 12.16 -0.10
CA PHE A 121 -5.51 12.04 -0.65
C PHE A 121 -6.63 12.19 0.40
N ALA A 122 -6.34 12.57 1.65
CA ALA A 122 -7.36 12.75 2.69
C ALA A 122 -8.48 13.72 2.26
N GLY A 123 -8.21 14.69 1.38
CA GLY A 123 -9.20 15.66 0.89
C GLY A 123 -10.28 15.13 -0.06
N ILE A 124 -10.30 13.83 -0.39
CA ILE A 124 -11.26 13.27 -1.36
C ILE A 124 -12.71 13.21 -0.88
N GLY A 125 -12.99 13.50 0.40
CA GLY A 125 -14.35 13.38 0.95
C GLY A 125 -15.38 14.27 0.23
N ASN A 126 -15.00 15.50 -0.11
CA ASN A 126 -15.85 16.40 -0.90
C ASN A 126 -16.10 15.85 -2.32
N LEU A 127 -15.05 15.35 -2.99
CA LEU A 127 -15.17 14.74 -4.31
C LEU A 127 -16.06 13.49 -4.30
N ALA A 128 -15.96 12.69 -3.24
CA ALA A 128 -16.78 11.50 -3.07
C ALA A 128 -18.27 11.85 -2.95
N GLN A 129 -18.62 12.89 -2.17
CA GLN A 129 -20.00 13.36 -2.06
C GLN A 129 -20.56 13.92 -3.38
N GLU A 130 -19.71 14.56 -4.19
CA GLU A 130 -20.06 15.09 -5.51
C GLU A 130 -20.22 13.99 -6.58
N ASN A 131 -19.60 12.82 -6.38
CA ASN A 131 -19.56 11.70 -7.33
C ASN A 131 -20.03 10.39 -6.67
N PRO A 132 -21.32 10.26 -6.28
CA PRO A 132 -21.81 9.13 -5.49
C PRO A 132 -21.73 7.77 -6.20
N ASP A 133 -21.68 7.78 -7.53
CA ASP A 133 -21.58 6.57 -8.35
C ASP A 133 -20.16 5.98 -8.34
N THR A 134 -19.13 6.82 -8.25
CA THR A 134 -17.73 6.39 -8.13
C THR A 134 -17.43 5.92 -6.70
N LYS A 135 -16.65 4.84 -6.58
CA LYS A 135 -16.20 4.29 -5.29
C LYS A 135 -14.74 4.66 -5.05
N PHE A 136 -14.40 4.97 -3.81
CA PHE A 136 -13.06 5.37 -3.41
C PHE A 136 -12.49 4.40 -2.38
N ILE A 137 -11.25 4.00 -2.58
CA ILE A 137 -10.46 3.23 -1.63
C ILE A 137 -9.33 4.13 -1.16
N LEU A 138 -9.43 4.66 0.06
CA LEU A 138 -8.43 5.55 0.65
C LEU A 138 -7.54 4.76 1.61
N ILE A 139 -6.25 4.75 1.34
CA ILE A 139 -5.28 3.97 2.12
C ILE A 139 -4.43 4.93 2.95
N ASP A 140 -4.23 4.59 4.22
CA ASP A 140 -3.39 5.30 5.18
C ASP A 140 -3.89 6.70 5.59
N SER A 141 -5.20 6.92 5.48
CA SER A 141 -5.86 8.12 6.00
C SER A 141 -7.36 7.96 6.13
N TRP A 142 -7.94 8.74 7.04
CA TRP A 142 -9.37 9.08 6.97
C TRP A 142 -9.64 10.14 5.91
N PRO A 143 -10.84 10.12 5.30
CA PRO A 143 -11.26 11.20 4.42
C PRO A 143 -11.61 12.44 5.24
N THR A 144 -11.52 13.60 4.60
CA THR A 144 -11.89 14.89 5.16
C THR A 144 -12.98 15.53 4.32
N VAL A 145 -13.92 16.20 4.98
CA VAL A 145 -15.00 16.98 4.37
C VAL A 145 -14.89 18.38 4.93
N ASP A 146 -14.76 19.38 4.05
CA ASP A 146 -14.53 20.78 4.43
C ASP A 146 -13.40 20.99 5.46
N GLY A 147 -12.31 20.21 5.29
CA GLY A 147 -11.14 20.23 6.17
C GLY A 147 -11.35 19.60 7.55
N THR A 148 -12.49 18.96 7.78
CA THR A 148 -12.78 18.19 9.00
C THR A 148 -12.64 16.71 8.71
N GLU A 149 -11.86 16.00 9.52
CA GLU A 149 -11.70 14.55 9.39
C GLU A 149 -13.02 13.83 9.68
N VAL A 150 -13.35 12.89 8.81
CA VAL A 150 -14.50 11.99 8.95
C VAL A 150 -13.98 10.75 9.65
N THR A 151 -14.20 10.65 10.95
CA THR A 151 -13.63 9.61 11.82
C THR A 151 -14.42 8.29 11.74
N ALA A 152 -14.03 7.27 12.50
CA ALA A 152 -14.61 5.92 12.46
C ALA A 152 -16.14 5.85 12.70
N ASP A 153 -16.71 6.85 13.38
CA ASP A 153 -18.14 6.99 13.65
C ASP A 153 -18.93 7.71 12.55
N GLN A 154 -18.23 8.21 11.53
CA GLN A 154 -18.78 8.94 10.40
C GLN A 154 -18.41 8.21 9.11
N VAL A 155 -19.36 8.03 8.20
CA VAL A 155 -19.15 7.27 6.96
C VAL A 155 -19.55 8.13 5.77
N ILE A 156 -18.72 8.11 4.72
CA ILE A 156 -19.11 8.56 3.39
C ILE A 156 -19.43 7.29 2.60
N ASP A 157 -20.69 7.13 2.16
CA ASP A 157 -21.22 5.84 1.66
C ASP A 157 -20.41 5.21 0.51
N ASN A 158 -19.71 6.02 -0.28
CA ASN A 158 -18.87 5.59 -1.40
C ASN A 158 -17.36 5.64 -1.13
N VAL A 159 -16.92 5.76 0.14
CA VAL A 159 -15.51 5.76 0.54
C VAL A 159 -15.24 4.64 1.53
N TYR A 160 -14.35 3.72 1.15
CA TYR A 160 -13.70 2.81 2.09
C TYR A 160 -12.32 3.38 2.42
N ALA A 161 -12.08 3.67 3.69
CA ALA A 161 -10.80 4.17 4.18
C ALA A 161 -10.18 3.21 5.19
N ALA A 162 -8.87 2.97 5.07
CA ALA A 162 -8.14 2.04 5.93
C ALA A 162 -6.93 2.71 6.59
N TYR A 163 -6.91 2.69 7.93
CA TYR A 163 -5.68 2.79 8.70
C TYR A 163 -5.18 1.40 9.08
N TYR A 164 -3.91 1.34 9.45
CA TYR A 164 -3.27 0.12 9.93
C TYR A 164 -2.66 0.41 11.30
N ALA A 165 -2.49 -0.60 12.13
CA ALA A 165 -1.81 -0.46 13.41
C ALA A 165 -0.29 -0.63 13.21
N GLU A 166 0.37 0.33 12.54
CA GLU A 166 1.76 0.18 12.11
C GLU A 166 2.74 -0.06 13.29
N GLN A 167 2.37 0.38 14.49
CA GLN A 167 3.13 0.12 15.70
C GLN A 167 3.28 -1.37 16.02
N GLU A 168 2.39 -2.23 15.53
CA GLU A 168 2.51 -3.68 15.70
C GLU A 168 3.65 -4.24 14.84
N SER A 169 3.70 -3.86 13.56
CA SER A 169 4.80 -4.22 12.66
C SER A 169 6.13 -3.59 13.08
N GLY A 170 6.09 -2.34 13.55
CA GLY A 170 7.24 -1.70 14.18
C GLY A 170 7.72 -2.50 15.39
N PHE A 171 6.82 -2.97 16.25
CA PHE A 171 7.16 -3.79 17.41
C PHE A 171 7.87 -5.09 17.04
N TYR A 172 7.37 -5.81 16.05
CA TYR A 172 8.04 -7.01 15.54
C TYR A 172 9.43 -6.70 14.95
N ALA A 173 9.56 -5.59 14.21
CA ALA A 173 10.85 -5.13 13.69
C ALA A 173 11.85 -4.79 14.80
N GLY A 174 11.39 -4.11 15.87
CA GLY A 174 12.20 -3.80 17.04
C GLY A 174 12.70 -5.04 17.76
N MET A 175 11.82 -6.03 17.95
CA MET A 175 12.21 -7.33 18.52
C MET A 175 13.21 -8.05 17.63
N ALA A 176 12.96 -8.13 16.32
CA ALA A 176 13.84 -8.75 15.35
C ALA A 176 15.24 -8.12 15.36
N ALA A 177 15.32 -6.79 15.41
CA ALA A 177 16.57 -6.05 15.48
C ALA A 177 17.32 -6.35 16.79
N ALA A 178 16.64 -6.26 17.94
CA ALA A 178 17.25 -6.49 19.24
C ALA A 178 17.75 -7.93 19.43
N LEU A 179 17.04 -8.92 18.89
CA LEU A 179 17.41 -10.33 18.96
C LEU A 179 18.53 -10.72 17.98
N SER A 180 18.83 -9.86 16.99
CA SER A 180 19.77 -10.17 15.91
C SER A 180 21.03 -9.29 15.89
N THR A 181 21.01 -8.13 16.55
CA THR A 181 22.16 -7.20 16.61
C THR A 181 23.37 -7.86 17.27
N THR A 182 24.55 -7.54 16.74
CA THR A 182 25.86 -7.94 17.23
C THR A 182 26.60 -6.79 17.89
N THR A 183 26.29 -5.54 17.52
CA THR A 183 26.87 -4.34 18.13
C THR A 183 26.07 -3.86 19.34
N GLY A 184 24.82 -4.30 19.48
CA GLY A 184 23.87 -3.79 20.47
C GLY A 184 23.29 -2.43 20.09
N LYS A 185 23.47 -1.96 18.85
CA LYS A 185 22.96 -0.69 18.35
C LYS A 185 22.09 -0.90 17.12
N VAL A 186 20.86 -0.43 17.20
CA VAL A 186 19.85 -0.56 16.14
C VAL A 186 19.23 0.80 15.87
N ALA A 187 18.63 1.01 14.70
CA ALA A 187 17.90 2.25 14.43
C ALA A 187 16.73 2.02 13.48
N VAL A 188 15.78 2.95 13.53
CA VAL A 188 14.70 3.06 12.54
C VAL A 188 14.93 4.32 11.70
N VAL A 189 14.73 4.20 10.39
CA VAL A 189 14.77 5.29 9.41
C VAL A 189 13.39 5.43 8.79
N ASN A 190 12.83 6.63 8.89
CA ASN A 190 11.47 6.96 8.47
C ASN A 190 11.45 7.95 7.30
N GLY A 191 10.34 7.99 6.56
CA GLY A 191 10.13 8.99 5.51
C GLY A 191 9.86 10.39 6.07
N ILE A 192 8.62 10.63 6.49
CA ILE A 192 8.19 11.87 7.18
C ILE A 192 7.55 11.54 8.52
N ALA A 193 7.48 12.51 9.45
CA ALA A 193 6.84 12.34 10.75
C ALA A 193 5.30 12.43 10.65
N TYR A 194 4.71 11.59 9.82
CA TYR A 194 3.26 11.39 9.73
C TYR A 194 2.85 10.26 10.70
N PRO A 195 1.60 10.23 11.20
CA PRO A 195 1.17 9.24 12.19
C PRO A 195 1.57 7.80 11.89
N SER A 196 1.45 7.31 10.64
CA SER A 196 1.86 5.94 10.29
C SER A 196 3.37 5.68 10.49
N ASN A 197 4.24 6.62 10.12
CA ASN A 197 5.68 6.49 10.36
C ASN A 197 6.06 6.66 11.84
N VAL A 198 5.38 7.55 12.57
CA VAL A 198 5.58 7.68 14.02
C VAL A 198 5.16 6.40 14.73
N ASN A 199 4.06 5.77 14.30
CA ASN A 199 3.61 4.47 14.80
C ASN A 199 4.68 3.39 14.58
N TYR A 200 5.24 3.27 13.36
CA TYR A 200 6.35 2.35 13.09
C TYR A 200 7.55 2.58 14.03
N GLN A 201 7.97 3.83 14.20
CA GLN A 201 9.07 4.21 15.09
C GLN A 201 8.77 3.80 16.55
N TYR A 202 7.61 4.21 17.07
CA TYR A 202 7.23 3.93 18.46
C TYR A 202 7.07 2.44 18.72
N GLY A 203 6.51 1.71 17.75
CA GLY A 203 6.50 0.26 17.75
C GLY A 203 7.91 -0.32 17.87
N PHE A 204 8.83 0.12 17.01
CA PHE A 204 10.23 -0.34 17.00
C PHE A 204 10.91 -0.12 18.35
N GLU A 205 10.80 1.07 18.92
CA GLU A 205 11.34 1.37 20.25
C GLU A 205 10.73 0.50 21.34
N CYS A 206 9.41 0.27 21.30
CA CYS A 206 8.72 -0.63 22.22
C CYS A 206 9.20 -2.07 22.08
N GLY A 207 9.44 -2.56 20.86
CA GLY A 207 9.94 -3.91 20.59
C GLY A 207 11.35 -4.14 21.13
N VAL A 208 12.24 -3.15 20.95
CA VAL A 208 13.59 -3.17 21.53
C VAL A 208 13.51 -3.15 23.06
N LYS A 209 12.67 -2.28 23.63
CA LYS A 209 12.45 -2.18 25.08
C LYS A 209 11.92 -3.48 25.68
N TYR A 210 10.98 -4.13 24.98
CA TYR A 210 10.42 -5.41 25.37
C TYR A 210 11.51 -6.48 25.47
N VAL A 211 12.32 -6.66 24.41
CA VAL A 211 13.42 -7.64 24.41
C VAL A 211 14.46 -7.33 25.49
N ASN A 212 14.83 -6.06 25.68
CA ASN A 212 15.73 -5.68 26.76
C ASN A 212 15.20 -6.11 28.14
N GLY A 213 13.89 -5.94 28.38
CA GLY A 213 13.27 -6.30 29.65
C GLY A 213 13.02 -7.79 29.84
N THR A 214 12.61 -8.53 28.80
CA THR A 214 12.26 -9.96 28.92
C THR A 214 13.47 -10.88 28.76
N GLU A 215 14.44 -10.50 27.92
CA GLU A 215 15.64 -11.30 27.63
C GLU A 215 16.89 -10.81 28.38
N GLY A 216 16.79 -9.71 29.11
CA GLY A 216 17.93 -9.12 29.86
C GLY A 216 19.01 -8.55 28.95
N MET A 217 18.64 -8.14 27.74
CA MET A 217 19.54 -7.49 26.78
C MET A 217 19.69 -5.98 27.09
N ASN A 218 20.67 -5.34 26.44
CA ASN A 218 20.90 -3.90 26.56
C ASN A 218 21.19 -3.31 25.18
N VAL A 219 20.17 -3.36 24.32
CA VAL A 219 20.19 -2.82 22.96
C VAL A 219 19.78 -1.34 22.99
N GLU A 220 20.54 -0.50 22.30
CA GLU A 220 20.34 0.94 22.14
C GLU A 220 19.66 1.24 20.80
N VAL A 221 18.60 2.06 20.83
CA VAL A 221 18.03 2.68 19.63
C VAL A 221 18.77 3.98 19.37
N VAL A 222 19.46 4.07 18.23
CA VAL A 222 20.27 5.24 17.85
C VAL A 222 19.42 6.25 17.07
N GLU A 223 19.39 7.47 17.58
CA GLU A 223 18.75 8.62 16.94
C GLU A 223 19.77 9.72 16.69
N LEU A 224 19.69 10.34 15.51
CA LEU A 224 20.51 11.49 15.15
C LEU A 224 19.68 12.76 15.33
N PRO A 225 20.03 13.66 16.28
CA PRO A 225 19.24 14.85 16.57
C PRO A 225 18.99 15.78 15.37
N SER A 226 19.86 15.77 14.35
CA SER A 226 19.69 16.54 13.12
C SER A 226 18.62 16.00 12.18
N TYR A 227 18.12 14.79 12.44
CA TYR A 227 17.09 14.09 11.66
C TYR A 227 15.83 13.83 12.49
N ALA A 228 15.69 14.46 13.66
CA ALA A 228 14.52 14.31 14.50
C ALA A 228 13.25 14.84 13.79
N GLY A 229 12.17 14.07 13.89
CA GLY A 229 10.88 14.37 13.31
C GLY A 229 10.10 15.42 14.10
N THR A 230 9.26 16.18 13.41
CA THR A 230 8.22 17.00 14.00
C THR A 230 6.88 16.54 13.44
N ASP A 231 6.01 16.05 14.30
CA ASP A 231 4.75 15.44 13.88
C ASP A 231 3.70 16.47 13.45
N VAL A 232 2.52 15.99 13.05
CA VAL A 232 1.39 16.82 12.61
C VAL A 232 0.84 17.75 13.69
N THR A 233 1.20 17.54 14.97
CA THR A 233 0.84 18.43 16.09
C THR A 233 1.92 19.50 16.37
N GLY A 234 3.07 19.40 15.71
CA GLY A 234 4.23 20.25 15.98
C GLY A 234 5.11 19.75 17.12
N ALA A 235 4.90 18.52 17.61
CA ALA A 235 5.72 17.92 18.66
C ALA A 235 6.99 17.29 18.06
N ASN A 236 8.11 17.44 18.76
CA ASN A 236 9.32 16.69 18.43
C ASN A 236 9.13 15.23 18.87
N VAL A 237 9.24 14.30 17.91
CA VAL A 237 9.03 12.87 18.12
C VAL A 237 10.32 12.04 18.04
N GLY A 238 11.50 12.69 17.99
CA GLY A 238 12.78 11.98 17.89
C GLY A 238 12.96 11.29 16.54
N GLY A 239 13.58 10.12 16.54
CA GLY A 239 13.77 9.27 15.36
C GLY A 239 14.76 9.79 14.32
N ASN A 240 14.77 9.14 13.16
CA ASN A 240 15.60 9.48 12.02
C ASN A 240 14.74 9.61 10.76
N TYR A 241 14.37 10.83 10.38
CA TYR A 241 13.49 11.11 9.25
C TYR A 241 14.26 11.64 8.05
N VAL A 242 14.04 11.06 6.87
CA VAL A 242 14.60 11.53 5.60
C VAL A 242 14.01 12.89 5.22
N GLY A 243 12.73 13.11 5.52
CA GLY A 243 11.97 14.32 5.21
C GLY A 243 11.07 14.18 3.99
N ASN A 244 11.09 13.04 3.28
CA ASN A 244 10.15 12.67 2.20
C ASN A 244 10.26 11.16 1.88
N PHE A 245 9.48 10.68 0.90
CA PHE A 245 9.41 9.27 0.50
C PHE A 245 10.06 8.95 -0.87
N SER A 246 10.76 9.90 -1.49
CA SER A 246 11.30 9.76 -2.85
C SER A 246 12.73 10.31 -3.02
N ASP A 247 13.48 10.46 -1.93
CA ASP A 247 14.86 11.00 -1.90
C ASP A 247 15.85 9.94 -1.41
N GLU A 248 16.18 9.02 -2.31
CA GLU A 248 17.18 7.98 -2.08
C GLU A 248 18.55 8.56 -1.72
N ALA A 249 18.91 9.74 -2.24
CA ALA A 249 20.20 10.34 -1.97
C ALA A 249 20.32 10.72 -0.49
N THR A 250 19.31 11.40 0.05
CA THR A 250 19.26 11.73 1.48
C THR A 250 19.10 10.48 2.34
N GLY A 251 18.29 9.50 1.91
CA GLY A 251 18.19 8.20 2.57
C GLY A 251 19.55 7.49 2.71
N LYS A 252 20.37 7.50 1.65
CA LYS A 252 21.72 6.93 1.68
C LYS A 252 22.66 7.69 2.63
N VAL A 253 22.59 9.02 2.65
CA VAL A 253 23.40 9.84 3.57
C VAL A 253 23.05 9.52 5.02
N LEU A 254 21.76 9.45 5.35
CA LEU A 254 21.27 9.13 6.68
C LEU A 254 21.66 7.70 7.10
N GLY A 255 21.47 6.71 6.22
CA GLY A 255 21.89 5.33 6.47
C GLY A 255 23.38 5.23 6.77
N ASN A 256 24.24 5.88 5.98
CA ASN A 256 25.68 5.91 6.23
C ASN A 256 26.04 6.59 7.57
N ALA A 257 25.32 7.64 7.96
CA ALA A 257 25.54 8.30 9.24
C ALA A 257 25.22 7.39 10.43
N LEU A 258 24.11 6.64 10.37
CA LEU A 258 23.74 5.67 11.40
C LEU A 258 24.73 4.50 11.49
N ILE A 259 25.15 3.97 10.33
CA ILE A 259 26.18 2.92 10.28
C ILE A 259 27.49 3.42 10.91
N ALA A 260 27.86 4.68 10.69
CA ALA A 260 29.05 5.28 11.31
C ALA A 260 28.95 5.40 12.84
N GLU A 261 27.74 5.50 13.41
CA GLU A 261 27.48 5.43 14.85
C GLU A 261 27.49 4.00 15.42
N GLY A 262 27.72 2.99 14.56
CA GLY A 262 27.85 1.58 14.92
C GLY A 262 26.54 0.79 14.85
N VAL A 263 25.50 1.33 14.22
CA VAL A 263 24.25 0.62 13.97
C VAL A 263 24.50 -0.52 12.97
N ASP A 264 24.09 -1.74 13.34
CA ASP A 264 24.21 -2.92 12.46
C ASP A 264 22.87 -3.44 11.95
N ILE A 265 21.74 -3.09 12.59
CA ILE A 265 20.39 -3.39 12.09
C ILE A 265 19.59 -2.09 11.92
N LEU A 266 19.09 -1.85 10.70
CA LEU A 266 18.30 -0.68 10.32
C LEU A 266 16.88 -1.10 9.92
N PHE A 267 15.84 -0.69 10.67
CA PHE A 267 14.46 -0.78 10.19
C PHE A 267 14.15 0.42 9.28
N VAL A 268 13.61 0.17 8.08
CA VAL A 268 13.49 1.20 7.04
C VAL A 268 12.03 1.41 6.61
N ALA A 269 11.33 2.31 7.30
CA ALA A 269 9.96 2.71 7.02
C ALA A 269 9.91 4.04 6.25
N ALA A 270 10.53 4.09 5.07
CA ALA A 270 10.79 5.33 4.32
C ALA A 270 10.35 5.31 2.85
N GLY A 271 9.51 4.36 2.43
CA GLY A 271 9.08 4.21 1.04
C GLY A 271 10.27 4.18 0.08
N GLY A 272 10.15 4.83 -1.08
CA GLY A 272 11.22 4.94 -2.07
C GLY A 272 12.54 5.53 -1.52
N SER A 273 12.50 6.48 -0.59
CA SER A 273 13.72 6.99 0.07
C SER A 273 14.51 5.88 0.78
N GLY A 274 13.83 4.83 1.24
CA GLY A 274 14.42 3.65 1.89
C GLY A 274 15.41 2.89 1.02
N ASN A 275 15.27 2.94 -0.31
CA ASN A 275 16.21 2.33 -1.25
C ASN A 275 17.62 2.92 -1.12
N GLY A 276 17.72 4.18 -0.70
CA GLY A 276 18.98 4.81 -0.34
C GLY A 276 19.66 4.17 0.88
N VAL A 277 18.88 3.84 1.91
CA VAL A 277 19.35 3.15 3.12
C VAL A 277 19.79 1.72 2.78
N PHE A 278 19.03 1.03 1.92
CA PHE A 278 19.40 -0.29 1.41
C PHE A 278 20.73 -0.23 0.66
N THR A 279 20.94 0.82 -0.15
CA THR A 279 22.21 1.03 -0.84
C THR A 279 23.37 1.23 0.15
N ALA A 280 23.18 2.02 1.22
CA ALA A 280 24.19 2.18 2.27
C ALA A 280 24.52 0.84 2.96
N ALA A 281 23.52 0.04 3.28
CA ALA A 281 23.71 -1.28 3.89
C ALA A 281 24.41 -2.28 2.95
N LYS A 282 24.11 -2.26 1.64
CA LYS A 282 24.79 -3.10 0.63
C LYS A 282 26.28 -2.77 0.47
N GLU A 283 26.64 -1.50 0.68
CA GLU A 283 28.01 -1.01 0.60
C GLU A 283 28.80 -1.22 1.91
N ALA A 284 28.13 -1.53 3.02
CA ALA A 284 28.72 -1.75 4.32
C ALA A 284 28.88 -3.25 4.64
N GLU A 285 29.87 -3.59 5.45
CA GLU A 285 30.03 -4.96 5.98
C GLU A 285 29.27 -5.14 7.29
N GLY A 286 28.61 -6.28 7.46
CA GLY A 286 27.96 -6.65 8.72
C GLY A 286 26.64 -5.92 9.02
N VAL A 287 26.14 -5.09 8.09
CA VAL A 287 24.88 -4.36 8.25
C VAL A 287 23.73 -5.14 7.63
N LYS A 288 22.59 -5.17 8.30
CA LYS A 288 21.33 -5.70 7.79
C LYS A 288 20.23 -4.64 7.87
N VAL A 289 19.21 -4.82 7.04
CA VAL A 289 18.00 -4.01 7.05
C VAL A 289 16.80 -4.85 7.43
N ILE A 290 15.81 -4.22 8.05
CA ILE A 290 14.45 -4.73 8.15
C ILE A 290 13.61 -3.90 7.18
N GLY A 291 13.00 -4.54 6.20
CA GLY A 291 12.12 -3.88 5.24
C GLY A 291 10.79 -3.45 5.86
N CYS A 292 10.00 -2.69 5.11
CA CYS A 292 8.70 -2.17 5.51
C CYS A 292 7.64 -2.39 4.42
N ASP A 293 6.38 -2.42 4.83
CA ASP A 293 5.17 -2.62 4.03
C ASP A 293 5.05 -4.03 3.42
N VAL A 294 6.06 -4.46 2.68
CA VAL A 294 6.08 -5.72 1.92
C VAL A 294 7.27 -6.59 2.30
N ASP A 295 7.26 -7.83 1.82
CA ASP A 295 8.47 -8.65 1.83
C ASP A 295 9.49 -8.11 0.81
N GLN A 296 10.52 -7.44 1.33
CA GLN A 296 11.57 -6.78 0.54
C GLN A 296 12.81 -7.65 0.38
N TYR A 297 12.74 -8.97 0.66
CA TYR A 297 13.91 -9.84 0.58
C TYR A 297 14.62 -9.74 -0.77
N ASP A 298 13.87 -9.68 -1.88
CA ASP A 298 14.46 -9.60 -3.21
C ASP A 298 15.19 -8.27 -3.46
N ASP A 299 14.69 -7.16 -2.91
CA ASP A 299 15.35 -5.86 -2.95
C ASP A 299 16.66 -5.85 -2.15
N GLY A 300 16.78 -6.75 -1.18
CA GLY A 300 17.97 -6.95 -0.35
C GLY A 300 19.11 -7.73 -1.02
N ALA A 301 18.90 -8.29 -2.21
CA ALA A 301 19.92 -9.10 -2.89
C ALA A 301 21.24 -8.32 -3.09
N ASN A 302 22.36 -8.94 -2.70
CA ASN A 302 23.70 -8.37 -2.77
C ASN A 302 24.73 -9.45 -3.12
N GLY A 303 24.80 -9.81 -4.40
CA GLY A 303 25.58 -10.95 -4.88
C GLY A 303 25.01 -12.27 -4.35
N ASP A 304 25.85 -13.10 -3.75
CA ASP A 304 25.44 -14.37 -3.12
C ASP A 304 24.88 -14.18 -1.69
N SER A 305 24.78 -12.93 -1.22
CA SER A 305 24.28 -12.58 0.11
C SER A 305 23.02 -11.73 0.01
N ASN A 306 22.34 -11.55 1.15
CA ASN A 306 21.18 -10.69 1.26
C ASN A 306 21.30 -9.79 2.49
N ILE A 307 20.99 -8.50 2.36
CA ILE A 307 21.02 -7.56 3.50
C ILE A 307 19.72 -7.57 4.32
N VAL A 308 18.62 -8.12 3.80
CA VAL A 308 17.31 -8.10 4.49
C VAL A 308 17.25 -9.18 5.56
N LEU A 309 17.16 -8.77 6.82
CA LEU A 309 16.95 -9.64 7.98
C LEU A 309 15.54 -10.23 7.99
N THR A 310 14.54 -9.37 7.76
CA THR A 310 13.10 -9.66 7.66
C THR A 310 12.42 -8.38 7.13
N SER A 311 11.09 -8.35 7.03
CA SER A 311 10.31 -7.14 6.80
C SER A 311 9.18 -7.05 7.81
N GLY A 312 8.87 -5.83 8.28
CA GLY A 312 7.60 -5.52 8.93
C GLY A 312 6.52 -5.28 7.87
N LEU A 313 5.39 -6.00 7.97
CA LEU A 313 4.38 -6.04 6.91
C LEU A 313 3.22 -5.07 7.18
N LYS A 314 2.67 -4.52 6.10
CA LYS A 314 1.41 -3.78 6.05
C LYS A 314 0.65 -4.29 4.83
N VAL A 315 -0.30 -5.20 5.06
CA VAL A 315 -0.92 -6.02 4.03
C VAL A 315 -2.02 -5.23 3.31
N MET A 316 -1.64 -4.26 2.48
CA MET A 316 -2.58 -3.36 1.80
C MET A 316 -3.19 -3.98 0.55
N HIS A 317 -2.44 -4.84 -0.14
CA HIS A 317 -2.92 -5.52 -1.35
C HIS A 317 -4.21 -6.31 -1.09
N ASP A 318 -4.33 -6.98 0.06
CA ASP A 318 -5.54 -7.73 0.40
C ASP A 318 -6.71 -6.79 0.72
N THR A 319 -6.48 -5.65 1.38
CA THR A 319 -7.51 -4.62 1.57
C THR A 319 -8.05 -4.14 0.23
N VAL A 320 -7.17 -3.74 -0.70
CA VAL A 320 -7.57 -3.25 -2.02
C VAL A 320 -8.28 -4.35 -2.81
N TYR A 321 -7.75 -5.57 -2.82
CA TYR A 321 -8.36 -6.72 -3.50
C TYR A 321 -9.75 -7.05 -2.96
N ASN A 322 -9.92 -7.09 -1.64
CA ASN A 322 -11.19 -7.41 -1.01
C ASN A 322 -12.25 -6.36 -1.32
N VAL A 323 -11.91 -5.07 -1.19
CA VAL A 323 -12.84 -3.98 -1.46
C VAL A 323 -13.22 -3.91 -2.95
N LEU A 324 -12.30 -4.19 -3.87
CA LEU A 324 -12.63 -4.30 -5.30
C LEU A 324 -13.63 -5.44 -5.58
N ASN A 325 -13.50 -6.57 -4.89
CA ASN A 325 -14.47 -7.66 -4.98
C ASN A 325 -15.85 -7.26 -4.42
N GLU A 326 -15.89 -6.51 -3.32
CA GLU A 326 -17.15 -5.94 -2.79
C GLU A 326 -17.81 -4.94 -3.76
N VAL A 327 -17.02 -4.14 -4.49
CA VAL A 327 -17.58 -3.27 -5.53
C VAL A 327 -18.17 -4.11 -6.66
N LYS A 328 -17.42 -5.10 -7.14
CA LYS A 328 -17.83 -5.96 -8.25
C LYS A 328 -19.13 -6.72 -7.94
N ASP A 329 -19.28 -7.26 -6.74
CA ASP A 329 -20.47 -8.05 -6.37
C ASP A 329 -21.65 -7.19 -5.86
N GLY A 330 -21.45 -5.87 -5.76
CA GLY A 330 -22.45 -4.91 -5.31
C GLY A 330 -22.68 -4.88 -3.80
N SER A 331 -21.80 -5.50 -3.01
CA SER A 331 -21.87 -5.52 -1.54
C SER A 331 -21.10 -4.38 -0.85
N PHE A 332 -20.33 -3.60 -1.61
CA PHE A 332 -19.51 -2.48 -1.12
C PHE A 332 -20.30 -1.57 -0.18
N LYS A 333 -19.64 -1.21 0.92
CA LYS A 333 -20.10 -0.19 1.86
C LYS A 333 -18.94 0.71 2.22
N GLY A 334 -19.20 2.01 2.25
CA GLY A 334 -18.27 2.95 2.86
C GLY A 334 -18.01 2.58 4.32
N ALA A 335 -16.76 2.73 4.73
CA ALA A 335 -16.30 2.41 6.07
C ALA A 335 -14.96 3.10 6.35
N ASN A 336 -14.71 3.44 7.60
CA ASN A 336 -13.39 3.87 8.08
C ASN A 336 -12.91 2.81 9.08
N VAL A 337 -11.89 2.03 8.72
CA VAL A 337 -11.46 0.86 9.49
C VAL A 337 -9.99 0.92 9.87
N THR A 338 -9.68 0.59 11.12
CA THR A 338 -8.29 0.41 11.57
C THR A 338 -8.01 -1.08 11.61
N LEU A 339 -7.13 -1.52 10.71
CA LEU A 339 -6.75 -2.92 10.56
C LEU A 339 -5.52 -3.24 11.41
N THR A 340 -5.51 -4.43 12.01
CA THR A 340 -4.53 -4.85 13.01
C THR A 340 -3.97 -6.23 12.69
N ALA A 341 -3.11 -6.74 13.56
CA ALA A 341 -2.62 -8.12 13.51
C ALA A 341 -3.77 -9.13 13.69
N ALA A 342 -4.86 -8.75 14.37
CA ALA A 342 -6.04 -9.60 14.50
C ALA A 342 -6.78 -9.80 13.16
N ASP A 343 -6.60 -8.86 12.23
CA ASP A 343 -7.12 -8.88 10.86
C ASP A 343 -6.07 -9.41 9.86
N ASP A 344 -4.93 -9.90 10.35
CA ASP A 344 -3.75 -10.28 9.55
C ASP A 344 -3.20 -9.14 8.67
N ALA A 345 -3.50 -7.88 9.01
CA ALA A 345 -3.10 -6.71 8.23
C ALA A 345 -1.72 -6.16 8.59
N THR A 346 -1.17 -6.56 9.74
CA THR A 346 0.16 -6.21 10.23
C THR A 346 0.90 -7.48 10.64
N GLY A 347 2.23 -7.47 10.54
CA GLY A 347 3.01 -8.68 10.76
C GLY A 347 4.49 -8.53 10.44
N PHE A 348 5.15 -9.65 10.26
CA PHE A 348 6.55 -9.72 9.85
C PHE A 348 6.80 -10.95 8.98
N VAL A 349 7.85 -10.93 8.17
CA VAL A 349 8.24 -12.06 7.32
C VAL A 349 9.02 -13.08 8.14
N SER A 350 8.46 -14.29 8.28
CA SER A 350 9.10 -15.41 9.00
C SER A 350 9.30 -16.65 8.13
N GLU A 351 9.00 -16.58 6.84
CA GLU A 351 9.11 -17.73 5.93
C GLU A 351 10.58 -18.13 5.71
N GLU A 352 10.85 -19.44 5.71
CA GLU A 352 12.18 -19.99 5.46
C GLU A 352 12.67 -19.58 4.07
N GLY A 353 13.88 -19.01 4.00
CA GLY A 353 14.45 -18.52 2.75
C GLY A 353 14.00 -17.11 2.34
N ARG A 354 13.06 -16.49 3.07
CA ARG A 354 12.63 -15.09 2.91
C ARG A 354 13.07 -14.18 4.06
N CYS A 355 13.57 -14.76 5.15
CA CYS A 355 14.16 -14.03 6.26
C CYS A 355 15.46 -14.70 6.73
N GLN A 356 16.24 -13.98 7.53
CA GLN A 356 17.49 -14.44 8.15
C GLN A 356 17.40 -14.52 9.68
N LEU A 357 16.17 -14.51 10.21
CA LEU A 357 15.92 -14.67 11.65
C LEU A 357 16.24 -16.09 12.12
N THR A 358 16.71 -16.22 13.37
CA THR A 358 16.86 -17.53 14.00
C THR A 358 15.49 -18.11 14.37
N ALA A 359 15.39 -19.43 14.46
CA ALA A 359 14.14 -20.08 14.90
C ALA A 359 13.69 -19.59 16.29
N GLU A 360 14.64 -19.34 17.20
CA GLU A 360 14.36 -18.78 18.53
C GLU A 360 13.80 -17.36 18.43
N ALA A 361 14.36 -16.51 17.55
CA ALA A 361 13.83 -15.17 17.34
C ALA A 361 12.40 -15.21 16.78
N ILE A 362 12.13 -16.07 15.80
CA ILE A 362 10.79 -16.26 15.23
C ILE A 362 9.81 -16.74 16.31
N GLU A 363 10.19 -17.70 17.16
CA GLU A 363 9.35 -18.18 18.25
C GLU A 363 8.98 -17.06 19.23
N LYS A 364 9.95 -16.25 19.64
CA LYS A 364 9.73 -15.10 20.55
C LYS A 364 8.82 -14.04 19.94
N ILE A 365 9.03 -13.70 18.66
CA ILE A 365 8.20 -12.70 17.97
C ILE A 365 6.78 -13.23 17.79
N ASN A 366 6.59 -14.50 17.43
CA ASN A 366 5.26 -15.12 17.33
C ASN A 366 4.53 -15.17 18.66
N ALA A 367 5.23 -15.44 19.77
CA ALA A 367 4.65 -15.40 21.10
C ALA A 367 4.17 -13.98 21.45
N ALA A 368 4.92 -12.95 21.09
CA ALA A 368 4.48 -11.57 21.26
C ALA A 368 3.30 -11.24 20.32
N GLN A 369 3.34 -11.62 19.05
CA GLN A 369 2.24 -11.41 18.09
C GLN A 369 0.92 -11.98 18.62
N ALA A 370 0.93 -13.16 19.23
CA ALA A 370 -0.26 -13.72 19.86
C ALA A 370 -0.84 -12.81 20.97
N LEU A 371 0.02 -12.21 21.80
CA LEU A 371 -0.39 -11.26 22.83
C LEU A 371 -0.89 -9.93 22.27
N LEU A 372 -0.33 -9.46 21.15
CA LEU A 372 -0.83 -8.27 20.43
C LEU A 372 -2.21 -8.54 19.83
N LYS A 373 -2.41 -9.69 19.17
CA LYS A 373 -3.73 -10.11 18.65
C LYS A 373 -4.80 -10.23 19.74
N GLU A 374 -4.39 -10.58 20.96
CA GLU A 374 -5.27 -10.62 22.14
C GLU A 374 -5.47 -9.25 22.82
N GLY A 375 -4.78 -8.19 22.36
CA GLY A 375 -4.81 -6.86 22.96
C GLY A 375 -4.13 -6.76 24.33
N LYS A 376 -3.31 -7.75 24.71
CA LYS A 376 -2.56 -7.77 25.98
C LYS A 376 -1.29 -6.92 25.93
N ILE A 377 -0.67 -6.85 24.76
CA ILE A 377 0.41 -5.92 24.46
C ILE A 377 -0.16 -4.90 23.47
N VAL A 378 -0.01 -3.62 23.79
CA VAL A 378 -0.40 -2.51 22.91
C VAL A 378 0.80 -1.57 22.82
N PRO A 379 1.60 -1.65 21.74
CA PRO A 379 2.73 -0.76 21.56
C PRO A 379 2.31 0.72 21.49
N ALA A 380 3.24 1.61 21.79
CA ALA A 380 3.04 3.04 21.65
C ALA A 380 2.69 3.42 20.19
N ALA A 381 1.80 4.39 20.03
CA ALA A 381 1.40 4.94 18.73
C ALA A 381 1.18 6.45 18.89
N ASN A 382 1.24 7.21 17.79
CA ASN A 382 1.22 8.68 17.85
C ASN A 382 0.00 9.21 18.62
N PHE A 383 -1.15 8.53 18.54
CA PHE A 383 -2.41 8.98 19.12
C PHE A 383 -3.14 7.95 20.01
N ASN A 384 -2.45 6.94 20.55
CA ASN A 384 -3.07 6.00 21.49
C ASN A 384 -2.84 6.34 22.97
N GLY A 385 -2.12 7.44 23.27
CA GLY A 385 -1.85 7.90 24.64
C GLY A 385 -0.75 7.13 25.36
N VAL A 386 -0.05 6.22 24.67
CA VAL A 386 1.12 5.50 25.17
C VAL A 386 2.34 5.98 24.40
N THR A 387 3.41 6.30 25.12
CA THR A 387 4.73 6.64 24.54
C THR A 387 5.70 5.47 24.74
N PRO A 388 6.80 5.40 23.98
CA PRO A 388 7.82 4.37 24.18
C PRO A 388 8.38 4.31 25.62
N GLU A 389 8.49 5.45 26.31
CA GLU A 389 8.94 5.52 27.70
C GLU A 389 7.90 4.95 28.67
N THR A 390 6.62 5.20 28.41
CA THR A 390 5.50 4.78 29.27
C THR A 390 4.98 3.39 28.94
N PHE A 391 5.36 2.81 27.81
CA PHE A 391 4.99 1.46 27.39
C PHE A 391 5.42 0.40 28.41
N THR A 392 4.49 -0.49 28.75
CA THR A 392 4.66 -1.65 29.62
C THR A 392 3.89 -2.84 29.01
N TRP A 393 4.33 -4.07 29.29
CA TRP A 393 3.76 -5.30 28.76
C TRP A 393 3.35 -6.29 29.85
#